data_AF-A0A1S8JSU0-F1
#
_entry.id   AF-A0A1S8JSU0-F1
#
_cell.length_a   1.000
_cell.length_b   1.000
_cell.length_c   1.000
_cell.angle_alpha   90.00
_cell.angle_beta   90.00
_cell.angle_gamma   90.00
#
_symmetry.space_group_name_H-M   'P 1'
#
loop_
_entity.id
_entity.type
_entity.pdbx_description
1 polymer ?
#
loop_
_entity_poly.entity_id
_entity_poly.type
_entity_poly.pdbx_seq_one_letter_code
_entity_poly.pdbx_strand_id
1 'polypeptide(L)'
;IYNHFMNGVNYMLPFVIAGGIIIALSFAFGITAADPNSADYNVLAAAFSRIGGDTAFAMMVPALGAGIATSIAGKAGFAPGIVAGLLASTGGSGFLGGMIGGVLAGYICDFLANK
;
A
#
# COMPACT_ATOMS: atom_id res chain seq x y z
N ILE A 1 -9.96 -15.90 10.04
CA ILE A 1 -9.79 -15.50 8.61
C ILE A 1 -10.46 -14.17 8.28
N TYR A 2 -11.79 -14.02 8.33
CA TYR A 2 -12.47 -12.75 7.97
C TYR A 2 -11.91 -11.51 8.70
N ASN A 3 -11.70 -11.63 10.02
CA ASN A 3 -11.13 -10.56 10.83
C ASN A 3 -9.71 -10.16 10.38
N HIS A 4 -8.92 -11.11 9.84
CA HIS A 4 -7.57 -10.82 9.34
C HIS A 4 -7.63 -9.99 8.06
N PHE A 5 -8.55 -10.32 7.16
CA PHE A 5 -8.79 -9.50 5.97
C PHE A 5 -9.30 -8.11 6.32
N MET A 6 -10.20 -8.00 7.30
CA MET A 6 -10.68 -6.69 7.75
C MET A 6 -9.56 -5.85 8.37
N ASN A 7 -8.65 -6.47 9.13
CA ASN A 7 -7.47 -5.78 9.64
C ASN A 7 -6.54 -5.32 8.50
N GLY A 8 -6.35 -6.15 7.47
CA GLY A 8 -5.66 -5.76 6.24
C GLY A 8 -6.25 -4.52 5.59
N VAL A 9 -7.56 -4.52 5.35
CA VAL A 9 -8.27 -3.37 4.77
C VAL A 9 -8.12 -2.12 5.65
N ASN A 10 -8.23 -2.25 6.97
CA ASN A 10 -8.04 -1.12 7.88
C ASN A 10 -6.64 -0.51 7.80
N TYR A 11 -5.60 -1.31 7.57
CA TYR A 11 -4.23 -0.81 7.39
C TYR A 11 -4.04 -0.14 6.03
N MET A 12 -4.77 -0.60 5.01
CA MET A 12 -4.73 -0.06 3.66
C MET A 12 -5.47 1.27 3.53
N LEU A 13 -6.63 1.43 4.17
CA LEU A 13 -7.51 2.60 4.02
C LEU A 13 -6.80 3.95 4.25
N PRO A 14 -5.97 4.14 5.29
CA PRO A 14 -5.26 5.39 5.51
C PRO A 14 -4.38 5.80 4.32
N PHE A 15 -3.73 4.85 3.64
CA PHE A 15 -2.87 5.13 2.48
C PHE A 15 -3.70 5.58 1.27
N VAL A 16 -4.82 4.91 1.00
CA VAL A 16 -5.70 5.24 -0.12
C VAL A 16 -6.35 6.61 0.11
N ILE A 17 -6.85 6.87 1.32
CA ILE A 17 -7.52 8.12 1.66
C ILE A 17 -6.52 9.28 1.61
N ALA A 18 -5.37 9.15 2.29
CA ALA A 18 -4.35 10.20 2.29
C ALA A 18 -3.77 10.43 0.89
N GLY A 19 -3.46 9.36 0.16
CA GLY A 19 -2.97 9.44 -1.22
C GLY A 19 -3.96 10.16 -2.13
N GLY A 20 -5.25 9.85 -2.03
CA GLY A 20 -6.29 10.47 -2.87
C GLY A 20 -6.41 11.97 -2.66
N ILE A 21 -6.36 12.39 -1.39
CA ILE A 21 -6.39 13.81 -1.03
C ILE A 21 -5.15 14.53 -1.56
N ILE A 22 -3.96 13.93 -1.44
CA ILE A 22 -2.71 14.55 -1.91
C ILE A 22 -2.70 14.65 -3.45
N ILE A 23 -3.17 13.63 -4.18
CA ILE A 23 -3.31 13.71 -5.64
C ILE A 23 -4.31 14.81 -6.03
N ALA A 24 -5.42 14.94 -5.30
CA ALA A 24 -6.39 16.01 -5.56
C ALA A 24 -5.76 17.41 -5.39
N LEU A 25 -4.84 17.58 -4.43
CA LEU A 25 -4.06 18.81 -4.30
C LEU A 25 -3.14 19.05 -5.50
N SER A 26 -2.55 18.01 -6.08
CA SER A 26 -1.80 18.13 -7.34
C SER A 26 -2.69 18.68 -8.47
N PHE A 27 -3.90 18.14 -8.62
CA PHE A 27 -4.81 18.54 -9.70
C PHE A 27 -5.38 19.95 -9.53
N ALA A 28 -5.34 20.53 -8.33
CA ALA A 28 -5.70 21.92 -8.11
C ALA A 28 -4.78 22.91 -8.87
N PHE A 29 -3.54 22.50 -9.19
CA PHE A 29 -2.61 23.29 -10.02
C PHE A 29 -2.83 23.13 -11.52
N GLY A 30 -3.70 22.20 -11.94
CA GLY A 30 -3.92 21.82 -13.33
C GLY A 30 -3.64 20.34 -13.57
N ILE A 31 -4.35 19.74 -14.53
CA ILE A 31 -4.28 18.30 -14.82
C ILE A 31 -2.89 17.91 -15.36
N THR A 32 -2.25 18.80 -16.12
CA THR A 32 -0.93 18.62 -16.73
C THR A 32 0.21 19.21 -15.90
N ALA A 33 -0.09 19.86 -14.77
CA ALA A 33 0.92 20.60 -13.99
C ALA A 33 1.95 19.70 -13.31
N ALA A 34 1.67 18.41 -13.16
CA ALA A 34 2.61 17.42 -12.64
C ALA A 34 3.57 16.87 -13.71
N ASP A 35 3.31 17.08 -15.01
CA ASP A 35 4.15 16.58 -16.11
C ASP A 35 5.33 17.54 -16.36
N PRO A 36 6.58 17.08 -16.20
CA PRO A 36 7.78 17.88 -16.47
C PRO A 36 7.89 18.44 -17.89
N ASN A 37 7.16 17.85 -18.85
CA ASN A 37 7.18 18.26 -20.26
C ASN A 37 6.04 19.23 -20.61
N SER A 38 5.12 19.49 -19.68
CA SER A 38 4.03 20.43 -19.88
C SER A 38 4.51 21.87 -19.75
N ALA A 39 3.93 22.78 -20.53
CA ALA A 39 4.14 24.22 -20.37
C ALA A 39 3.62 24.72 -19.00
N ASP A 40 2.66 24.01 -18.41
CA ASP A 40 2.03 24.33 -17.13
C ASP A 40 2.75 23.66 -15.93
N TYR A 41 3.97 23.14 -16.13
CA TYR A 41 4.68 22.39 -15.10
C TYR A 41 4.85 23.21 -13.82
N ASN A 42 4.51 22.56 -12.70
CA ASN A 42 4.71 23.09 -11.37
C ASN A 42 5.38 22.04 -10.48
N VAL A 43 6.51 22.40 -9.88
CA VAL A 43 7.29 21.51 -9.00
C VAL A 43 6.50 21.02 -7.79
N LEU A 44 5.59 21.84 -7.23
CA LEU A 44 4.74 21.44 -6.11
C LEU A 44 3.65 20.47 -6.55
N ALA A 45 3.05 20.67 -7.74
CA ALA A 45 2.10 19.72 -8.30
C ALA A 45 2.76 18.36 -8.53
N ALA A 46 3.94 18.34 -9.14
CA ALA A 46 4.73 17.12 -9.33
C ALA A 46 5.08 16.45 -7.99
N ALA A 47 5.44 17.22 -6.96
CA ALA A 47 5.70 16.69 -5.63
C ALA A 47 4.45 16.04 -5.02
N PHE A 48 3.29 16.70 -5.09
CA PHE A 48 2.02 16.13 -4.61
C PHE A 48 1.65 14.86 -5.37
N SER A 49 1.76 14.87 -6.70
CA SER A 49 1.49 13.70 -7.54
C SER A 49 2.38 12.51 -7.15
N ARG A 50 3.69 12.75 -6.94
CA ARG A 50 4.64 11.71 -6.52
C ARG A 50 4.35 11.18 -5.11
N ILE A 51 4.03 12.05 -4.16
CA ILE A 51 3.72 11.64 -2.78
C ILE A 51 2.43 10.83 -2.75
N GLY A 52 1.37 11.32 -3.41
CA GLY A 52 0.06 10.69 -3.40
C GLY A 52 0.01 9.44 -4.27
N GLY A 53 0.33 9.57 -5.57
CA GLY A 53 0.22 8.51 -6.56
C GLY A 53 1.35 7.48 -6.43
N ASP A 54 2.58 7.90 -6.69
CA ASP A 54 3.70 6.96 -6.82
C ASP A 54 4.09 6.30 -5.49
N THR A 55 3.80 6.96 -4.36
CA THR A 55 4.23 6.52 -3.04
C THR A 55 3.06 6.01 -2.19
N ALA A 56 2.09 6.88 -1.85
CA ALA A 56 1.02 6.50 -0.92
C ALA A 56 0.08 5.44 -1.51
N PHE A 57 -0.37 5.60 -2.76
CA PHE A 57 -1.19 4.60 -3.43
C PHE A 57 -0.44 3.29 -3.70
N ALA A 58 0.85 3.35 -4.02
CA ALA A 58 1.68 2.15 -4.19
C ALA A 58 1.76 1.29 -2.91
N MET A 59 1.62 1.91 -1.74
CA MET A 59 1.61 1.23 -0.45
C MET A 59 0.28 0.54 -0.11
N MET A 60 -0.75 0.66 -0.95
CA MET A 60 -2.06 0.05 -0.71
C MET A 60 -1.98 -1.48 -0.49
N VAL A 61 -1.41 -2.22 -1.44
CA VAL A 61 -1.28 -3.68 -1.36
C VAL A 61 -0.26 -4.13 -0.30
N PRO A 62 0.93 -3.48 -0.17
CA PRO A 62 1.84 -3.71 0.95
C PRO A 62 1.21 -3.53 2.33
N ALA A 63 0.47 -2.46 2.55
CA ALA A 63 -0.20 -2.18 3.83
C ALA A 63 -1.30 -3.22 4.12
N LEU A 64 -2.03 -3.65 3.10
CA LEU A 64 -3.00 -4.74 3.23
C LEU A 64 -2.33 -6.05 3.67
N GLY A 65 -1.24 -6.44 3.01
CA GLY A 65 -0.46 -7.64 3.38
C GLY A 65 0.07 -7.55 4.80
N ALA A 66 0.58 -6.38 5.21
CA ALA A 66 1.04 -6.09 6.56
C ALA A 66 -0.08 -6.23 7.59
N GLY A 67 -1.26 -5.66 7.35
CA GLY A 67 -2.39 -5.75 8.27
C GLY A 67 -2.91 -7.18 8.43
N ILE A 68 -2.94 -7.96 7.34
CA ILE A 68 -3.31 -9.38 7.40
C ILE A 68 -2.29 -10.17 8.22
N ALA A 69 -1.01 -10.08 7.87
CA ALA A 69 0.04 -10.87 8.50
C ALA A 69 0.23 -10.50 9.97
N THR A 70 0.14 -9.21 10.33
CA THR A 70 0.20 -8.78 11.73
C THR A 70 -0.98 -9.23 12.57
N SER A 71 -2.17 -9.35 11.98
CA SER A 71 -3.31 -9.88 12.70
C SER A 71 -3.21 -11.38 13.01
N ILE A 72 -2.29 -12.09 12.34
CA ILE A 72 -2.05 -13.52 12.54
C ILE A 72 -0.85 -13.72 13.48
N ALA A 73 0.30 -13.13 13.18
CA ALA A 73 1.57 -13.35 13.89
C ALA A 73 2.02 -12.17 14.78
N GLY A 74 1.15 -11.19 15.02
CA GLY A 74 1.51 -9.97 15.76
C GLY A 74 2.63 -9.19 15.09
N LYS A 75 3.56 -8.64 15.89
CA LYS A 75 4.68 -7.82 15.39
C LYS A 75 5.59 -8.58 14.41
N ALA A 76 5.74 -9.89 14.57
CA ALA A 76 6.57 -10.71 13.69
C ALA A 76 6.04 -10.78 12.25
N GLY A 77 4.72 -10.67 12.06
CA GLY A 77 4.08 -10.69 10.74
C GLY A 77 4.21 -9.40 9.94
N PHE A 78 4.64 -8.28 10.54
CA PHE A 78 4.61 -6.96 9.89
C PHE A 78 5.50 -6.87 8.65
N ALA A 79 6.81 -7.04 8.82
CA ALA A 79 7.78 -7.00 7.72
C ALA A 79 7.48 -8.02 6.61
N PRO A 80 7.24 -9.31 6.90
CA PRO A 80 6.96 -10.30 5.86
C PRO A 80 5.62 -10.05 5.15
N GLY A 81 4.61 -9.52 5.85
CA GLY A 81 3.35 -9.06 5.23
C GLY A 81 3.55 -7.91 4.25
N ILE A 82 4.39 -6.92 4.59
CA ILE A 82 4.77 -5.84 3.67
C ILE A 82 5.45 -6.41 2.42
N VAL A 83 6.44 -7.29 2.60
CA VAL A 83 7.20 -7.89 1.49
C VAL A 83 6.28 -8.71 0.58
N ALA A 84 5.38 -9.51 1.16
CA ALA A 84 4.40 -10.27 0.39
C ALA A 84 3.49 -9.35 -0.44
N GLY A 85 3.01 -8.24 0.15
CA GLY A 85 2.20 -7.27 -0.58
C GLY A 85 2.98 -6.48 -1.64
N LEU A 86 4.25 -6.17 -1.41
CA LEU A 86 5.14 -5.55 -2.41
C LEU A 86 5.36 -6.49 -3.60
N LEU A 87 5.71 -7.75 -3.34
CA LEU A 87 5.86 -8.76 -4.40
C LEU A 87 4.57 -8.94 -5.18
N ALA A 88 3.42 -8.88 -4.51
CA ALA A 88 2.13 -8.97 -5.19
C ALA A 88 1.89 -7.77 -6.12
N SER A 89 2.25 -6.57 -5.68
CA SER A 89 2.14 -5.34 -6.46
C SER A 89 3.11 -5.32 -7.65
N THR A 90 4.39 -5.61 -7.44
CA THR A 90 5.41 -5.60 -8.50
C THR A 90 5.30 -6.81 -9.44
N GLY A 91 4.78 -7.93 -8.96
CA GLY A 91 4.60 -9.16 -9.73
C GLY A 91 3.27 -9.25 -10.50
N GLY A 92 2.43 -8.20 -10.46
CA GLY A 92 1.19 -8.11 -11.26
C GLY A 92 -0.02 -8.86 -10.69
N SER A 93 0.13 -9.64 -9.62
CA SER A 93 -1.00 -10.31 -8.93
C SER A 93 -1.89 -9.35 -8.14
N GLY A 94 -1.39 -8.15 -7.85
CA GLY A 94 -2.14 -7.04 -7.27
C GLY A 94 -2.78 -7.37 -5.92
N PHE A 95 -4.01 -6.89 -5.74
CA PHE A 95 -4.75 -7.00 -4.48
C PHE A 95 -4.96 -8.44 -4.01
N LEU A 96 -5.37 -9.34 -4.92
CA LEU A 96 -5.63 -10.74 -4.58
C LEU A 96 -4.34 -11.47 -4.15
N GLY A 97 -3.24 -11.21 -4.86
CA GLY A 97 -1.93 -11.73 -4.47
C GLY A 97 -1.49 -11.22 -3.11
N GLY A 98 -1.75 -9.95 -2.78
CA GLY A 98 -1.45 -9.37 -1.47
C GLY A 98 -2.28 -9.99 -0.35
N MET A 99 -3.55 -10.31 -0.61
CA MET A 99 -4.41 -11.01 0.34
C MET A 99 -3.87 -12.41 0.65
N ILE A 100 -3.62 -13.22 -0.38
CA ILE A 100 -3.14 -14.60 -0.22
C ILE A 100 -1.74 -14.59 0.39
N GLY A 101 -0.84 -13.74 -0.14
CA GLY A 101 0.52 -13.57 0.34
C GLY A 101 0.58 -13.11 1.80
N GLY A 102 -0.29 -12.17 2.21
CA GLY A 102 -0.38 -11.73 3.60
C GLY A 102 -0.84 -12.83 4.56
N VAL A 103 -1.78 -13.69 4.13
CA VAL A 103 -2.22 -14.85 4.93
C VAL A 103 -1.07 -15.86 5.06
N LEU A 104 -0.40 -16.20 3.95
CA LEU A 104 0.73 -17.13 3.95
C LEU A 104 1.89 -16.62 4.81
N ALA A 105 2.28 -15.35 4.65
CA ALA A 105 3.30 -14.70 5.45
C ALA A 105 2.93 -14.72 6.94
N GLY A 106 1.68 -14.42 7.28
CA GLY A 106 1.17 -14.48 8.65
C GLY A 106 1.33 -15.86 9.28
N TYR A 107 0.79 -16.91 8.65
CA TYR A 107 0.84 -18.26 9.22
C TYR A 107 2.25 -18.85 9.28
N ILE A 108 3.08 -18.60 8.25
CA ILE A 108 4.48 -19.06 8.26
C ILE A 108 5.25 -18.37 9.40
N CYS A 109 5.05 -17.06 9.59
CA CYS A 109 5.74 -16.34 10.65
C CYS A 109 5.23 -16.72 12.04
N ASP A 110 3.93 -16.92 12.22
CA ASP A 110 3.36 -17.40 13.48
C ASP A 110 3.99 -18.76 13.86
N PHE A 111 4.07 -19.69 12.90
CA PHE A 111 4.71 -20.98 13.10
C PHE A 111 6.20 -20.91 13.45
N LEU A 112 6.93 -19.93 12.91
CA LEU A 112 8.36 -19.76 13.18
C LEU A 112 8.63 -19.01 14.49
N ALA A 113 7.79 -18.04 14.84
CA ALA A 113 7.99 -17.15 15.98
C ALA A 113 7.41 -17.71 17.29
N ASN A 114 6.30 -18.44 17.22
CA ASN A 114 5.58 -18.97 18.39
C ASN A 114 5.74 -20.49 18.54
N LYS A 115 6.88 -21.01 18.10
CA LYS A 115 7.30 -22.40 18.31
C LYS A 115 7.74 -22.66 19.74
#